data_AF-A0A9P4QYF3-F1
#
_entry.id   AF-A0A9P4QYF3-F1
#
_cell.length_a   1.000
_cell.length_b   1.000
_cell.length_c   1.000
_cell.angle_alpha   90.00
_cell.angle_beta   90.00
_cell.angle_gamma   90.00
#
_symmetry.space_group_name_H-M   'P 1'
#
loop_
_entity.id
_entity.type
_entity.pdbx_description
1 polymer ?
#
loop_
_entity_poly.entity_id
_entity_poly.type
_entity_poly.pdbx_seq_one_letter_code
_entity_poly.pdbx_strand_id
1 'polypeptide(L)'
;MSELQAQFVKRGYWVNQADGPVMGQTITTDTRTGSIIISLLTLFTSLGLSHLWNLITYIWHQTRANGDPRDALFRQQQVLLRTFPSPLVLVADSFKIWLAWRRKTKGVLRRTWLHSIVAIVFKLATVAASILSAYVAVGSNIQVLPWACPFDKSICASDGVQFDSGYINVGESFGLNIEKKDSLSYRKRTVCSMLSLTNRTGMLNSTQVPENLVLHPPLPGDTLVTYNYGLTLGEYSGIMRIDLLLTFQSFRIQYSGQNLSAPGVFKTLPELQYPGADIVIKLIVLNNVAYRNAVNDPMFAAHKEYTATDSEGGTNLTLYRSDSPATVTGCTEQYQFCFGSHTNNDTCTSPTGFVEALPGDQWIQELQGWNSIVWAGHQALIADYSIGPTIRDPLSTSYVLPPSNNAEKSLCGMQKMRKPGGFMNINVFGLIFIIVISNVVTIVDLTLLRFIAVVKKIKKFDSPRLDRWVQDGLFHLQRHAYEAYGEGKWEDLTSEVPTTVEQTEFPDLPLRPTHDSLPKSEDKGSWAHHVEVLQPETSTDDTTLQQSTPWSMQAEITQLQHNEGAQASSGARKSTHE
;
A
#
# COMPACT_ATOMS: atom_id res chain seq x y z
N MET A 1 6.99 23.61 14.77
CA MET A 1 6.80 22.33 15.51
C MET A 1 8.17 21.71 15.68
N SER A 2 8.63 21.53 16.92
CA SER A 2 9.92 20.88 17.22
C SER A 2 9.77 19.37 16.97
N GLU A 3 10.34 18.86 15.88
CA GLU A 3 10.36 17.43 15.61
C GLU A 3 11.20 16.69 16.67
N LEU A 4 10.68 15.58 17.20
CA LEU A 4 11.41 14.73 18.13
C LEU A 4 12.63 14.13 17.41
N GLN A 5 13.83 14.36 17.93
CA GLN A 5 15.05 13.79 17.36
C GLN A 5 14.98 12.25 17.37
N ALA A 6 15.51 11.60 16.33
CA ALA A 6 15.40 10.15 16.14
C ALA A 6 16.01 9.31 17.28
N GLN A 7 16.97 9.88 18.01
CA GLN A 7 17.62 9.24 19.15
C GLN A 7 16.68 8.99 20.35
N PHE A 8 15.58 9.74 20.45
CA PHE A 8 14.62 9.59 21.54
C PHE A 8 13.48 8.61 21.21
N VAL A 9 13.48 8.02 20.01
CA VAL A 9 12.49 7.01 19.63
C VAL A 9 12.89 5.67 20.22
N LYS A 10 12.06 5.15 21.11
CA LYS A 10 12.20 3.78 21.60
C LYS A 10 12.01 2.80 20.45
N ARG A 11 13.06 2.05 20.13
CA ARG A 11 13.06 0.95 19.15
C ARG A 11 12.81 -0.37 19.88
N GLY A 12 12.24 -1.34 19.17
CA GLY A 12 11.95 -2.66 19.70
C GLY A 12 10.55 -2.80 20.28
N TYR A 13 10.37 -3.79 21.17
CA TYR A 13 9.08 -4.21 21.69
C TYR A 13 8.51 -3.23 22.74
N TRP A 14 7.21 -2.97 22.65
CA TRP A 14 6.43 -2.26 23.64
C TRP A 14 4.94 -2.60 23.48
N VAL A 15 4.09 -2.18 24.43
CA VAL A 15 2.65 -2.44 24.41
C VAL A 15 1.89 -1.12 24.42
N ASN A 16 1.07 -0.89 23.38
CA ASN A 16 0.11 0.22 23.33
C ASN A 16 -1.08 -0.12 24.24
N GLN A 17 -1.12 0.49 25.41
CA GLN A 17 -2.16 0.25 26.41
C GLN A 17 -3.58 0.56 25.89
N ALA A 18 -3.71 1.47 24.91
CA ALA A 18 -5.00 1.82 24.30
C ALA A 18 -5.63 0.65 23.51
N ASP A 19 -4.79 -0.21 22.92
CA ASP A 19 -5.23 -1.36 22.14
C ASP A 19 -5.28 -2.65 23.01
N GLY A 20 -5.06 -2.50 24.32
CA GLY A 20 -5.05 -3.60 25.29
C GLY A 20 -3.78 -4.47 25.25
N PRO A 21 -3.70 -5.48 26.15
CA PRO A 21 -2.47 -6.26 26.37
C PRO A 21 -2.13 -7.23 25.24
N VAL A 22 -3.08 -7.53 24.35
CA VAL A 22 -2.90 -8.48 23.24
C VAL A 22 -2.72 -7.72 21.91
N MET A 23 -3.70 -6.91 21.51
CA MET A 23 -3.64 -6.20 20.23
C MET A 23 -2.66 -5.02 20.26
N GLY A 24 -2.33 -4.48 21.44
CA GLY A 24 -1.36 -3.39 21.60
C GLY A 24 0.11 -3.80 21.51
N GLN A 25 0.43 -5.09 21.46
CA GLN A 25 1.82 -5.54 21.35
C GLN A 25 2.43 -5.07 20.02
N THR A 26 3.41 -4.18 20.11
CA THR A 26 3.96 -3.45 18.96
C THR A 26 5.48 -3.50 18.98
N ILE A 27 6.10 -3.67 17.82
CA ILE A 27 7.53 -3.46 17.62
C ILE A 27 7.72 -2.23 16.76
N THR A 28 8.47 -1.25 17.26
CA THR A 28 8.89 -0.08 16.48
C THR A 28 10.27 -0.32 15.88
N THR A 29 10.40 -0.11 14.58
CA THR A 29 11.66 -0.29 13.84
C THR A 29 11.84 0.81 12.79
N ASP A 30 13.02 0.91 12.19
CA ASP A 30 13.25 1.83 11.07
C ASP A 30 12.41 1.42 9.86
N THR A 31 12.02 2.39 9.03
CA THR A 31 11.19 2.12 7.82
C THR A 31 11.77 1.03 6.92
N ARG A 32 13.08 1.06 6.66
CA ARG A 32 13.77 0.05 5.83
C ARG A 32 13.62 -1.37 6.39
N THR A 33 13.89 -1.55 7.67
CA THR A 33 13.78 -2.85 8.35
C THR A 33 12.33 -3.31 8.40
N GLY A 34 11.41 -2.40 8.69
CA GLY A 34 10.00 -2.73 8.72
C GLY A 34 9.46 -3.15 7.35
N SER A 35 9.90 -2.52 6.26
CA SER A 35 9.54 -2.96 4.90
C SER A 35 10.02 -4.39 4.62
N ILE A 36 11.23 -4.76 5.04
CA ILE A 36 11.74 -6.14 4.91
C ILE A 36 10.85 -7.12 5.68
N ILE A 37 10.45 -6.78 6.91
CA ILE A 37 9.55 -7.63 7.73
C ILE A 37 8.21 -7.83 7.04
N ILE A 38 7.60 -6.77 6.49
CA ILE A 38 6.33 -6.87 5.77
C ILE A 38 6.49 -7.71 4.50
N SER A 39 7.58 -7.56 3.75
CA SER A 39 7.84 -8.41 2.58
C SER A 39 7.98 -9.88 2.95
N LEU A 40 8.70 -10.21 4.02
CA LEU A 40 8.81 -11.58 4.53
C LEU A 40 7.44 -12.12 4.99
N LEU A 41 6.63 -11.29 5.65
CA LEU A 41 5.28 -11.67 6.08
C LEU A 41 4.38 -12.03 4.89
N THR A 42 4.45 -11.26 3.80
CA THR A 42 3.74 -11.55 2.56
C THR A 42 4.19 -12.88 1.94
N LEU A 43 5.49 -13.19 1.98
CA LEU A 43 6.01 -14.49 1.52
C LEU A 43 5.48 -15.65 2.36
N PHE A 44 5.51 -15.54 3.70
CA PHE A 44 4.96 -16.57 4.59
C PHE A 44 3.45 -16.76 4.41
N THR A 45 2.71 -15.67 4.19
CA THR A 45 1.27 -15.72 3.92
C THR A 45 1.00 -16.46 2.61
N SER A 46 1.74 -16.15 1.54
CA SER A 46 1.63 -16.82 0.24
C SER A 46 1.91 -18.32 0.35
N LEU A 47 3.00 -18.70 1.04
CA LEU A 47 3.37 -20.09 1.27
C LEU A 47 2.27 -20.84 2.03
N GLY A 48 1.84 -20.29 3.18
CA GLY A 48 0.81 -20.92 4.02
C GLY A 48 -0.52 -21.09 3.28
N LEU A 49 -0.95 -20.09 2.50
CA LEU A 49 -2.16 -20.18 1.68
C LEU A 49 -2.06 -21.23 0.58
N SER A 50 -0.88 -21.43 -0.02
CA SER A 50 -0.69 -22.49 -1.02
C SER A 50 -0.85 -23.88 -0.40
N HIS A 51 -0.26 -24.11 0.77
CA HIS A 51 -0.41 -25.39 1.47
C HIS A 51 -1.82 -25.60 2.02
N LEU A 52 -2.48 -24.52 2.46
CA LEU A 52 -3.90 -24.57 2.85
C LEU A 52 -4.77 -25.06 1.68
N TRP A 53 -4.48 -24.60 0.47
CA TRP A 53 -5.19 -25.04 -0.73
C TRP A 53 -4.98 -26.53 -1.03
N ASN A 54 -3.75 -27.02 -0.87
CA ASN A 54 -3.44 -28.46 -1.01
C ASN A 54 -4.27 -29.29 -0.01
N LEU A 55 -4.32 -28.87 1.25
CA LEU A 55 -5.15 -29.51 2.27
C LEU A 55 -6.64 -29.51 1.91
N ILE A 56 -7.17 -28.38 1.43
CA ILE A 56 -8.57 -28.27 1.00
C ILE A 56 -8.86 -29.21 -0.17
N THR A 57 -7.98 -29.25 -1.18
CA THR A 57 -8.15 -30.13 -2.35
C THR A 57 -8.03 -31.60 -1.98
N TYR A 58 -7.12 -31.95 -1.06
CA TYR A 58 -7.02 -33.28 -0.47
C TYR A 58 -8.32 -33.67 0.26
N ILE A 59 -8.82 -32.84 1.18
CA ILE A 59 -10.08 -33.09 1.90
C ILE A 59 -11.24 -33.23 0.92
N TRP A 60 -11.29 -32.37 -0.09
CA TRP A 60 -12.31 -32.42 -1.14
C TRP A 60 -12.25 -33.72 -1.96
N HIS A 61 -11.06 -34.24 -2.24
CA HIS A 61 -10.89 -35.57 -2.82
C HIS A 61 -11.39 -36.66 -1.86
N GLN A 62 -10.89 -36.66 -0.62
CA GLN A 62 -11.19 -37.71 0.38
C GLN A 62 -12.67 -37.83 0.71
N THR A 63 -13.39 -36.71 0.82
CA THR A 63 -14.85 -36.70 1.06
C THR A 63 -15.65 -37.33 -0.08
N ARG A 64 -15.09 -37.34 -1.29
CA ARG A 64 -15.73 -37.87 -2.49
C ARG A 64 -15.30 -39.31 -2.80
N ALA A 65 -14.15 -39.77 -2.31
CA ALA A 65 -13.57 -41.08 -2.58
C ALA A 65 -14.30 -42.23 -1.82
N ASN A 66 -15.62 -42.33 -1.92
CA ASN A 66 -16.44 -43.30 -1.15
C ASN A 66 -16.37 -44.74 -1.68
N GLY A 67 -16.08 -44.92 -2.96
CA GLY A 67 -15.80 -46.25 -3.53
C GLY A 67 -16.87 -46.84 -4.39
N ASP A 68 -18.03 -46.20 -4.39
CA ASP A 68 -19.13 -46.58 -5.23
C ASP A 68 -18.70 -46.55 -6.71
N PRO A 69 -19.29 -47.42 -7.56
CA PRO A 69 -19.19 -47.29 -9.00
C PRO A 69 -19.69 -45.92 -9.45
N ARG A 70 -18.90 -45.21 -10.27
CA ARG A 70 -19.19 -43.86 -10.75
C ARG A 70 -18.79 -43.71 -12.21
N ASP A 71 -19.34 -42.70 -12.88
CA ASP A 71 -19.07 -42.36 -14.26
C ASP A 71 -17.62 -41.85 -14.49
N ALA A 72 -17.15 -41.94 -15.74
CA ALA A 72 -15.81 -41.51 -16.12
C ALA A 72 -15.54 -40.04 -15.79
N LEU A 73 -16.56 -39.17 -15.92
CA LEU A 73 -16.48 -37.77 -15.52
C LEU A 73 -16.08 -37.61 -14.06
N PHE A 74 -16.71 -38.37 -13.16
CA PHE A 74 -16.38 -38.31 -11.73
C PHE A 74 -14.94 -38.78 -11.46
N ARG A 75 -14.49 -39.84 -12.13
CA ARG A 75 -13.11 -40.34 -12.00
C ARG A 75 -12.08 -39.33 -12.50
N GLN A 76 -12.31 -38.71 -13.65
CA GLN A 76 -11.46 -37.63 -14.16
C GLN A 76 -11.38 -36.44 -13.21
N GLN A 77 -12.48 -36.10 -12.52
CA GLN A 77 -12.47 -35.07 -11.48
C GLN A 77 -11.67 -35.48 -10.22
N GLN A 78 -11.63 -36.76 -9.85
CA GLN A 78 -10.77 -37.23 -8.74
C GLN A 78 -9.30 -37.12 -9.12
N VAL A 79 -8.94 -37.58 -10.32
CA VAL A 79 -7.57 -37.46 -10.85
C VAL A 79 -7.14 -35.98 -10.92
N LEU A 80 -8.01 -35.08 -11.38
CA LEU A 80 -7.70 -33.65 -11.39
C LEU A 80 -7.45 -33.08 -9.99
N LEU A 81 -8.16 -33.54 -8.95
CA LEU A 81 -7.90 -33.09 -7.58
C LEU A 81 -6.59 -33.66 -7.02
N ARG A 82 -6.21 -34.86 -7.47
CA ARG A 82 -4.99 -35.55 -7.04
C ARG A 82 -3.70 -34.89 -7.53
N THR A 83 -3.77 -34.08 -8.60
CA THR A 83 -2.61 -33.33 -9.12
C THR A 83 -2.27 -32.07 -8.31
N PHE A 84 -3.04 -31.74 -7.27
CA PHE A 84 -2.93 -30.48 -6.52
C PHE A 84 -2.90 -29.23 -7.43
N PRO A 85 -3.90 -29.07 -8.31
CA PRO A 85 -3.91 -27.95 -9.24
C PRO A 85 -4.06 -26.65 -8.45
N SER A 86 -3.30 -25.62 -8.83
CA SER A 86 -3.57 -24.27 -8.32
C SER A 86 -5.04 -23.89 -8.61
N PRO A 87 -5.69 -23.04 -7.81
CA PRO A 87 -7.12 -22.79 -7.98
C PRO A 87 -7.50 -22.32 -9.41
N LEU A 88 -6.64 -21.55 -10.07
CA LEU A 88 -6.87 -21.09 -11.44
C LEU A 88 -6.78 -22.24 -12.45
N VAL A 89 -5.80 -23.13 -12.27
CA VAL A 89 -5.66 -24.35 -13.09
C VAL A 89 -6.87 -25.26 -12.88
N LEU A 90 -7.36 -25.41 -11.65
CA LEU A 90 -8.56 -26.19 -11.36
C LEU A 90 -9.78 -25.65 -12.11
N VAL A 91 -9.96 -24.33 -12.16
CA VAL A 91 -11.04 -23.69 -12.94
C VAL A 91 -10.87 -23.97 -14.43
N ALA A 92 -9.68 -23.77 -14.98
CA ALA A 92 -9.39 -23.96 -16.40
C ALA A 92 -9.60 -25.42 -16.84
N ASP A 93 -9.08 -26.38 -16.10
CA ASP A 93 -9.22 -27.80 -16.43
C ASP A 93 -10.64 -28.31 -16.16
N SER A 94 -11.34 -27.80 -15.15
CA SER A 94 -12.77 -28.07 -14.97
C SER A 94 -13.61 -27.56 -16.15
N PHE A 95 -13.23 -26.43 -16.75
CA PHE A 95 -13.86 -25.92 -17.97
C PHE A 95 -13.58 -26.81 -19.18
N LYS A 96 -12.35 -27.30 -19.35
CA LYS A 96 -12.01 -28.29 -20.41
C LYS A 96 -12.82 -29.58 -20.26
N ILE A 97 -12.92 -30.12 -19.04
CA ILE A 97 -13.74 -31.30 -18.73
C ILE A 97 -15.21 -31.01 -19.05
N TRP A 98 -15.74 -29.85 -18.65
CA TRP A 98 -17.09 -29.46 -19.01
C TRP A 98 -17.30 -29.43 -20.53
N LEU A 99 -16.40 -28.80 -21.29
CA LEU A 99 -16.48 -28.75 -22.76
C LEU A 99 -16.51 -30.14 -23.40
N ALA A 100 -15.67 -31.07 -22.92
CA ALA A 100 -15.60 -32.43 -23.44
C ALA A 100 -16.87 -33.26 -23.17
N TRP A 101 -17.49 -33.06 -22.00
CA TRP A 101 -18.63 -33.87 -21.54
C TRP A 101 -20.01 -33.21 -21.74
N ARG A 102 -20.09 -31.92 -22.07
CA ARG A 102 -21.35 -31.14 -22.13
C ARG A 102 -22.45 -31.73 -23.02
N ARG A 103 -22.08 -32.52 -24.04
CA ARG A 103 -23.02 -33.19 -24.96
C ARG A 103 -23.22 -34.68 -24.66
N LYS A 104 -22.41 -35.28 -23.77
CA LYS A 104 -22.37 -36.73 -23.52
C LYS A 104 -23.08 -37.15 -22.23
N THR A 105 -23.25 -36.25 -21.28
CA THR A 105 -23.83 -36.59 -19.96
C THR A 105 -24.77 -35.48 -19.49
N LYS A 106 -25.87 -35.85 -18.83
CA LYS A 106 -26.83 -34.87 -18.26
C LYS A 106 -26.29 -34.29 -16.94
N GLY A 107 -26.47 -32.99 -16.72
CA GLY A 107 -26.12 -32.33 -15.46
C GLY A 107 -24.62 -32.10 -15.23
N VAL A 108 -23.79 -32.13 -16.29
CA VAL A 108 -22.33 -31.91 -16.21
C VAL A 108 -22.00 -30.56 -15.59
N LEU A 109 -22.69 -29.50 -16.03
CA LEU A 109 -22.46 -28.13 -15.54
C LEU A 109 -22.55 -28.04 -14.02
N ARG A 110 -23.61 -28.57 -13.40
CA ARG A 110 -23.76 -28.56 -11.94
C ARG A 110 -22.65 -29.35 -11.23
N ARG A 111 -22.20 -30.46 -11.83
CA ARG A 111 -21.17 -31.35 -11.26
C ARG A 111 -19.75 -30.80 -11.38
N THR A 112 -19.45 -29.97 -12.38
CA THR A 112 -18.13 -29.35 -12.58
C THR A 112 -18.03 -27.95 -11.96
N TRP A 113 -19.13 -27.19 -11.97
CA TRP A 113 -19.14 -25.81 -11.48
C TRP A 113 -18.90 -25.69 -9.97
N LEU A 114 -19.24 -26.72 -9.19
CA LEU A 114 -18.98 -26.76 -7.74
C LEU A 114 -17.47 -26.59 -7.43
N HIS A 115 -16.60 -27.25 -8.21
CA HIS A 115 -15.14 -27.14 -8.07
C HIS A 115 -14.65 -25.74 -8.43
N SER A 116 -15.17 -25.18 -9.52
CA SER A 116 -14.82 -23.83 -9.95
C SER A 116 -15.25 -22.77 -8.94
N ILE A 117 -16.43 -22.88 -8.32
CA ILE A 117 -16.89 -21.96 -7.27
C ILE A 117 -15.92 -21.98 -6.09
N VAL A 118 -15.60 -23.16 -5.55
CA VAL A 118 -14.70 -23.29 -4.39
C VAL A 118 -13.34 -22.68 -4.68
N ALA A 119 -12.80 -22.91 -5.89
CA ALA A 119 -11.54 -22.34 -6.33
C ALA A 119 -11.56 -20.81 -6.47
N ILE A 120 -12.63 -20.24 -7.04
CA ILE A 120 -12.80 -18.80 -7.21
C ILE A 120 -12.94 -18.12 -5.84
N VAL A 121 -13.78 -18.65 -4.97
CA VAL A 121 -14.00 -18.11 -3.61
C VAL A 121 -12.68 -18.13 -2.84
N PHE A 122 -11.93 -19.23 -2.90
CA PHE A 122 -10.62 -19.31 -2.26
C PHE A 122 -9.66 -18.27 -2.84
N LYS A 123 -9.58 -18.10 -4.17
CA LYS A 123 -8.71 -17.08 -4.77
C LYS A 123 -9.07 -15.66 -4.35
N LEU A 124 -10.35 -15.31 -4.37
CA LEU A 124 -10.80 -14.00 -3.91
C LEU A 124 -10.43 -13.76 -2.44
N ALA A 125 -10.63 -14.77 -1.58
CA ALA A 125 -10.22 -14.70 -0.18
C ALA A 125 -8.70 -14.54 -0.02
N THR A 126 -7.88 -15.25 -0.79
CA THR A 126 -6.41 -15.12 -0.72
C THR A 126 -5.91 -13.74 -1.16
N VAL A 127 -6.53 -13.13 -2.17
CA VAL A 127 -6.19 -11.78 -2.62
C VAL A 127 -6.56 -10.76 -1.53
N ALA A 128 -7.75 -10.87 -0.96
CA ALA A 128 -8.18 -9.99 0.13
C ALA A 128 -7.26 -10.12 1.35
N ALA A 129 -6.92 -11.34 1.78
CA ALA A 129 -6.01 -11.59 2.90
C ALA A 129 -4.60 -11.03 2.65
N SER A 130 -4.09 -11.13 1.42
CA SER A 130 -2.79 -10.56 1.03
C SER A 130 -2.78 -9.03 1.10
N ILE A 131 -3.86 -8.38 0.66
CA ILE A 131 -4.00 -6.91 0.73
C ILE A 131 -4.14 -6.43 2.19
N LEU A 132 -4.93 -7.14 3.00
CA LEU A 132 -5.10 -6.80 4.42
C LEU A 132 -3.78 -6.89 5.21
N SER A 133 -2.84 -7.72 4.78
CA SER A 133 -1.50 -7.79 5.36
C SER A 133 -0.70 -6.48 5.20
N ALA A 134 -0.98 -5.70 4.15
CA ALA A 134 -0.35 -4.39 3.94
C ALA A 134 -0.92 -3.29 4.85
N TYR A 135 -2.18 -3.41 5.28
CA TYR A 135 -2.84 -2.45 6.18
C TYR A 135 -2.34 -2.52 7.63
N VAL A 136 -1.45 -3.46 7.96
CA VAL A 136 -0.72 -3.46 9.23
C VAL A 136 0.19 -2.22 9.36
N ALA A 137 0.49 -1.54 8.25
CA ALA A 137 1.18 -0.25 8.23
C ALA A 137 0.21 0.91 7.90
N VAL A 138 -0.02 1.81 8.86
CA VAL A 138 -0.89 2.98 8.69
C VAL A 138 -0.08 4.19 8.28
N GLY A 139 -0.35 4.74 7.09
CA GLY A 139 0.12 6.05 6.63
C GLY A 139 -1.07 6.92 6.23
N SER A 140 -1.14 8.14 6.74
CA SER A 140 -2.20 9.12 6.41
C SER A 140 -1.86 9.89 5.15
N ASN A 141 -2.76 9.92 4.16
CA ASN A 141 -2.65 10.75 2.96
C ASN A 141 -3.51 12.02 3.10
N ILE A 142 -2.96 13.17 2.70
CA ILE A 142 -3.69 14.44 2.54
C ILE A 142 -4.14 14.53 1.08
N GLN A 143 -5.39 14.93 0.83
CA GLN A 143 -5.93 15.11 -0.53
C GLN A 143 -5.71 16.55 -1.02
N VAL A 144 -5.24 16.70 -2.26
CA VAL A 144 -5.05 17.99 -2.94
C VAL A 144 -6.06 18.07 -4.09
N LEU A 145 -6.88 19.12 -4.12
CA LEU A 145 -7.95 19.29 -5.09
C LEU A 145 -7.80 20.63 -5.86
N PRO A 146 -8.02 20.66 -7.18
CA PRO A 146 -8.16 21.91 -7.94
C PRO A 146 -9.33 22.74 -7.42
N TRP A 147 -9.18 24.06 -7.31
CA TRP A 147 -10.20 24.96 -6.78
C TRP A 147 -10.21 26.32 -7.47
N ALA A 148 -11.27 27.12 -7.30
CA ALA A 148 -11.28 28.50 -7.78
C ALA A 148 -10.42 29.40 -6.89
N CYS A 149 -9.93 30.52 -7.43
CA CYS A 149 -9.29 31.53 -6.58
C CYS A 149 -10.29 32.02 -5.50
N PRO A 150 -9.89 32.09 -4.21
CA PRO A 150 -10.81 32.48 -3.14
C PRO A 150 -11.01 33.99 -3.01
N PHE A 151 -10.24 34.80 -3.74
CA PHE A 151 -10.26 36.27 -3.67
C PHE A 151 -10.97 36.90 -4.88
N ASP A 152 -11.07 38.23 -4.90
CA ASP A 152 -11.60 38.94 -6.06
C ASP A 152 -10.79 38.64 -7.33
N LYS A 153 -11.47 38.50 -8.48
CA LYS A 153 -10.80 38.16 -9.75
C LYS A 153 -9.70 39.15 -10.14
N SER A 154 -9.80 40.40 -9.71
CA SER A 154 -8.79 41.44 -10.00
C SER A 154 -7.44 41.18 -9.34
N ILE A 155 -7.39 40.38 -8.26
CA ILE A 155 -6.15 40.12 -7.51
C ILE A 155 -5.56 38.72 -7.76
N CYS A 156 -6.30 37.83 -8.41
CA CYS A 156 -5.85 36.47 -8.72
C CYS A 156 -5.04 36.42 -10.02
N ALA A 157 -3.87 35.78 -9.98
CA ALA A 157 -3.05 35.48 -11.16
C ALA A 157 -3.20 34.02 -11.64
N SER A 158 -3.71 33.13 -10.79
CA SER A 158 -3.92 31.72 -11.10
C SER A 158 -5.22 31.19 -10.51
N ASP A 159 -5.62 30.00 -10.96
CA ASP A 159 -6.59 29.18 -10.24
C ASP A 159 -6.08 28.80 -8.84
N GLY A 160 -7.00 28.37 -7.99
CA GLY A 160 -6.73 27.99 -6.62
C GLY A 160 -6.39 26.50 -6.47
N VAL A 161 -5.68 26.17 -5.41
CA VAL A 161 -5.46 24.79 -4.96
C VAL A 161 -5.99 24.67 -3.53
N GLN A 162 -6.87 23.70 -3.32
CA GLN A 162 -7.43 23.40 -2.01
C GLN A 162 -6.69 22.23 -1.36
N PHE A 163 -6.30 22.47 -0.12
CA PHE A 163 -5.83 21.46 0.83
C PHE A 163 -6.93 21.26 1.86
N ASP A 164 -7.54 20.08 1.88
CA ASP A 164 -8.53 19.71 2.88
C ASP A 164 -7.99 18.54 3.70
N SER A 165 -7.89 18.73 5.01
CA SER A 165 -7.42 17.69 5.91
C SER A 165 -8.44 16.54 6.07
N GLY A 166 -9.69 16.76 5.65
CA GLY A 166 -10.82 15.94 6.08
C GLY A 166 -11.08 16.09 7.57
N TYR A 167 -12.05 15.34 8.09
CA TYR A 167 -12.27 15.24 9.52
C TYR A 167 -11.20 14.34 10.13
N ILE A 168 -10.30 14.96 10.88
CA ILE A 168 -9.23 14.29 11.59
C ILE A 168 -9.67 14.10 13.04
N ASN A 169 -9.90 12.87 13.47
CA ASN A 169 -10.15 12.59 14.88
C ASN A 169 -8.94 13.00 15.72
N VAL A 170 -9.16 13.89 16.67
CA VAL A 170 -8.09 14.51 17.45
C VAL A 170 -7.42 13.49 18.37
N GLY A 171 -8.19 12.55 18.92
CA GLY A 171 -7.65 11.50 19.77
C GLY A 171 -6.72 10.55 19.02
N GLU A 172 -7.16 10.08 17.85
CA GLU A 172 -6.38 9.15 17.03
C GLU A 172 -5.17 9.82 16.37
N SER A 173 -5.34 11.07 15.90
CA SER A 173 -4.34 11.70 15.03
C SER A 173 -3.37 12.64 15.74
N PHE A 174 -3.80 13.29 16.82
CA PHE A 174 -2.96 14.19 17.60
C PHE A 174 -2.51 13.58 18.94
N GLY A 175 -2.87 12.31 19.19
CA GLY A 175 -2.39 11.56 20.35
C GLY A 175 -3.06 11.94 21.66
N LEU A 176 -4.22 12.60 21.62
CA LEU A 176 -4.99 12.91 22.81
C LEU A 176 -5.74 11.65 23.26
N ASN A 177 -5.57 11.27 24.52
CA ASN A 177 -6.26 10.08 25.07
C ASN A 177 -7.70 10.43 25.46
N ILE A 178 -8.61 10.48 24.48
CA ILE A 178 -10.01 10.92 24.64
C ILE A 178 -10.97 9.72 24.49
N GLU A 179 -11.97 9.62 25.37
CA GLU A 179 -13.02 8.59 25.25
C GLU A 179 -13.89 8.80 24.00
N LYS A 180 -14.45 7.72 23.44
CA LYS A 180 -15.27 7.78 22.22
C LYS A 180 -16.50 8.71 22.33
N LYS A 181 -17.04 8.90 23.54
CA LYS A 181 -18.19 9.78 23.78
C LYS A 181 -17.84 11.27 23.72
N ASP A 182 -16.57 11.61 23.96
CA ASP A 182 -16.03 12.97 23.99
C ASP A 182 -15.16 13.24 22.74
N SER A 183 -15.32 12.41 21.70
CA SER A 183 -14.47 12.46 20.50
C SER A 183 -14.57 13.82 19.83
N LEU A 184 -13.43 14.49 19.70
CA LEU A 184 -13.30 15.73 18.94
C LEU A 184 -12.67 15.40 17.59
N SER A 185 -13.21 15.95 16.51
CA SER A 185 -12.54 15.96 15.22
C SER A 185 -12.28 17.37 14.75
N TYR A 186 -11.14 17.52 14.08
CA TYR A 186 -10.61 18.75 13.55
C TYR A 186 -10.55 18.68 12.04
N ARG A 187 -10.96 19.75 11.37
CA ARG A 187 -10.77 19.92 9.93
C ARG A 187 -10.14 21.27 9.66
N LYS A 188 -9.06 21.26 8.89
CA LYS A 188 -8.46 22.46 8.31
C LYS A 188 -8.71 22.45 6.81
N ARG A 189 -9.21 23.57 6.30
CA ARG A 189 -9.31 23.84 4.87
C ARG A 189 -8.46 25.04 4.53
N THR A 190 -7.56 24.86 3.58
CA THR A 190 -6.71 25.94 3.07
C THR A 190 -6.88 26.03 1.57
N VAL A 191 -7.21 27.20 1.05
CA VAL A 191 -7.27 27.45 -0.40
C VAL A 191 -6.24 28.51 -0.74
N CYS A 192 -5.29 28.18 -1.60
CA CYS A 192 -4.21 29.08 -2.00
C CYS A 192 -4.27 29.40 -3.50
N SER A 193 -3.93 30.62 -3.88
CA SER A 193 -3.76 31.04 -5.27
C SER A 193 -2.60 32.03 -5.40
N MET A 194 -2.04 32.15 -6.60
CA MET A 194 -1.07 33.20 -6.89
C MET A 194 -1.78 34.54 -7.03
N LEU A 195 -1.17 35.58 -6.45
CA LEU A 195 -1.67 36.94 -6.52
C LEU A 195 -0.97 37.73 -7.63
N SER A 196 -1.73 38.60 -8.29
CA SER A 196 -1.23 39.46 -9.37
C SER A 196 -0.29 40.54 -8.82
N LEU A 197 0.88 40.69 -9.45
CA LEU A 197 1.88 41.70 -9.11
C LEU A 197 1.60 43.07 -9.77
N THR A 198 0.68 43.14 -10.74
CA THR A 198 0.39 44.35 -11.52
C THR A 198 -0.11 45.47 -10.63
N ASN A 199 0.55 46.64 -10.68
CA ASN A 199 0.25 47.80 -9.82
C ASN A 199 0.37 47.54 -8.31
N ARG A 200 1.05 46.45 -7.90
CA ARG A 200 1.27 46.09 -6.49
C ARG A 200 2.74 46.09 -6.09
N THR A 201 3.65 46.37 -7.01
CA THR A 201 5.10 46.47 -6.75
C THR A 201 5.59 47.92 -6.77
N GLY A 202 6.64 48.20 -6.01
CA GLY A 202 7.30 49.51 -5.96
C GLY A 202 8.78 49.38 -5.61
N MET A 203 9.53 50.48 -5.72
CA MET A 203 10.94 50.55 -5.34
C MET A 203 11.14 51.68 -4.34
N LEU A 204 11.84 51.38 -3.25
CA LEU A 204 12.22 52.35 -2.22
C LEU A 204 13.73 52.36 -2.03
N ASN A 205 14.31 53.53 -1.78
CA ASN A 205 15.71 53.61 -1.38
C ASN A 205 15.83 53.13 0.07
N SER A 206 16.85 52.32 0.36
CA SER A 206 17.05 51.74 1.69
C SER A 206 17.30 52.82 2.76
N THR A 207 17.82 53.98 2.38
CA THR A 207 18.00 55.17 3.24
C THR A 207 16.70 55.85 3.67
N GLN A 208 15.58 55.55 3.00
CA GLN A 208 14.26 56.10 3.34
C GLN A 208 13.51 55.24 4.38
N VAL A 209 14.11 54.14 4.81
CA VAL A 209 13.52 53.20 5.75
C VAL A 209 14.12 53.40 7.15
N PRO A 210 13.29 53.48 8.20
CA PRO A 210 13.76 53.51 9.59
C PRO A 210 14.72 52.36 9.91
N GLU A 211 15.81 52.67 10.62
CA GLU A 211 16.93 51.75 10.89
C GLU A 211 16.51 50.46 11.63
N ASN A 212 15.43 50.52 12.42
CA ASN A 212 14.82 49.38 13.10
C ASN A 212 14.10 48.38 12.17
N LEU A 213 13.91 48.73 10.90
CA LEU A 213 13.23 47.91 9.89
C LEU A 213 14.18 47.37 8.81
N VAL A 214 15.47 47.71 8.87
CA VAL A 214 16.50 47.20 7.95
C VAL A 214 17.33 46.14 8.68
N LEU A 215 17.60 45.00 8.04
CA LEU A 215 18.35 43.87 8.63
C LEU A 215 19.83 44.20 8.90
N HIS A 216 20.35 45.26 8.27
CA HIS A 216 21.70 45.78 8.41
C HIS A 216 21.71 47.28 8.08
N PRO A 217 22.78 48.02 8.43
CA PRO A 217 22.98 49.37 7.91
C PRO A 217 22.99 49.35 6.37
N PRO A 218 22.18 50.16 5.69
CA PRO A 218 22.10 50.15 4.23
C PRO A 218 23.43 50.57 3.59
N LEU A 219 23.87 49.83 2.58
CA LEU A 219 25.03 50.20 1.78
C LEU A 219 24.67 51.33 0.80
N PRO A 220 25.66 52.10 0.30
CA PRO A 220 25.41 53.16 -0.66
C PRO A 220 24.83 52.63 -1.97
N GLY A 221 23.57 52.97 -2.26
CA GLY A 221 22.87 52.58 -3.48
C GLY A 221 21.85 51.45 -3.32
N ASP A 222 21.63 50.96 -2.10
CA ASP A 222 20.68 49.88 -1.83
C ASP A 222 19.24 50.28 -2.15
N THR A 223 18.57 49.44 -2.96
CA THR A 223 17.17 49.58 -3.32
C THR A 223 16.36 48.38 -2.85
N LEU A 224 15.17 48.65 -2.34
CA LEU A 224 14.24 47.66 -1.82
C LEU A 224 13.05 47.54 -2.77
N VAL A 225 12.71 46.31 -3.15
CA VAL A 225 11.46 46.02 -3.88
C VAL A 225 10.34 45.80 -2.87
N THR A 226 9.23 46.51 -3.08
CA THR A 226 8.08 46.54 -2.17
C THR A 226 6.89 45.84 -2.80
N TYR A 227 6.22 44.95 -2.06
CA TYR A 227 4.99 44.27 -2.47
C TYR A 227 3.83 44.71 -1.56
N ASN A 228 2.83 45.36 -2.15
CA ASN A 228 1.77 46.08 -1.44
C ASN A 228 0.45 45.30 -1.49
N TYR A 229 0.17 44.51 -0.45
CA TYR A 229 -1.05 43.70 -0.35
C TYR A 229 -1.91 43.99 0.90
N GLY A 230 -1.56 45.03 1.66
CA GLY A 230 -2.30 45.45 2.85
C GLY A 230 -1.67 46.66 3.53
N LEU A 231 -2.15 46.96 4.73
CA LEU A 231 -1.78 48.13 5.53
C LEU A 231 -1.50 47.66 6.98
N THR A 232 -0.37 48.05 7.57
CA THR A 232 -0.12 47.91 9.02
C THR A 232 -0.28 49.27 9.71
N LEU A 233 -0.64 49.34 10.98
CA LEU A 233 -0.73 50.64 11.70
C LEU A 233 0.68 51.20 12.00
N GLY A 234 1.12 52.24 11.26
CA GLY A 234 2.40 52.96 11.41
C GLY A 234 2.86 53.67 10.11
N GLU A 235 3.79 54.65 10.16
CA GLU A 235 4.15 55.57 9.04
C GLU A 235 4.86 54.91 7.84
N TYR A 236 5.33 53.65 7.94
CA TYR A 236 6.03 52.92 6.85
C TYR A 236 5.47 51.49 6.68
N SER A 237 4.17 51.42 6.42
CA SER A 237 3.29 50.26 6.63
C SER A 237 2.92 49.44 5.39
N GLY A 238 2.66 48.13 5.55
CA GLY A 238 1.91 47.29 4.59
C GLY A 238 2.71 46.58 3.48
N ILE A 239 4.04 46.67 3.56
CA ILE A 239 4.93 46.28 2.48
C ILE A 239 5.70 45.02 2.86
N MET A 240 5.53 43.93 2.09
CA MET A 240 6.54 42.87 2.11
C MET A 240 7.73 43.34 1.25
N ARG A 241 8.95 43.29 1.80
CA ARG A 241 10.15 43.89 1.20
C ARG A 241 11.18 42.83 0.86
N ILE A 242 11.89 43.04 -0.24
CA ILE A 242 13.07 42.25 -0.61
C ILE A 242 14.23 43.22 -0.82
N ASP A 243 15.33 42.95 -0.11
CA ASP A 243 16.62 43.59 -0.35
C ASP A 243 17.31 42.91 -1.54
N LEU A 244 17.63 43.69 -2.57
CA LEU A 244 18.20 43.15 -3.80
C LEU A 244 19.65 42.68 -3.61
N LEU A 245 20.35 43.16 -2.57
CA LEU A 245 21.76 42.81 -2.29
C LEU A 245 21.91 41.64 -1.32
N LEU A 246 20.87 41.30 -0.54
CA LEU A 246 20.88 40.19 0.42
C LEU A 246 19.77 39.16 0.13
N THR A 247 20.01 38.29 -0.84
CA THR A 247 19.17 37.11 -1.15
C THR A 247 19.40 35.95 -0.17
N PHE A 248 19.18 36.15 1.14
CA PHE A 248 19.32 35.11 2.17
C PHE A 248 18.03 34.71 2.89
N GLN A 249 16.89 35.35 2.62
CA GLN A 249 15.60 34.96 3.23
C GLN A 249 14.66 34.37 2.17
N SER A 250 14.44 33.06 2.27
CA SER A 250 13.67 32.28 1.30
C SER A 250 12.15 32.39 1.44
N PHE A 251 11.63 32.95 2.54
CA PHE A 251 10.18 33.16 2.72
C PHE A 251 9.84 34.23 3.77
N ARG A 252 8.83 35.05 3.49
CA ARG A 252 8.14 35.91 4.47
C ARG A 252 6.66 35.54 4.49
N ILE A 253 6.10 35.32 5.68
CA ILE A 253 4.70 34.96 5.90
C ILE A 253 4.06 36.05 6.75
N GLN A 254 2.94 36.60 6.28
CA GLN A 254 2.15 37.57 7.03
C GLN A 254 0.72 37.05 7.23
N TYR A 255 0.22 37.19 8.44
CA TYR A 255 -1.11 36.76 8.86
C TYR A 255 -2.01 37.98 9.07
N SER A 256 -3.26 37.91 8.58
CA SER A 256 -4.32 38.88 8.88
C SER A 256 -5.53 38.17 9.47
N GLY A 257 -5.89 38.56 10.69
CA GLY A 257 -7.26 38.46 11.18
C GLY A 257 -8.05 39.70 10.76
N GLN A 258 -9.35 39.54 10.48
CA GLN A 258 -10.15 40.59 9.84
C GLN A 258 -10.61 41.71 10.79
N ASN A 259 -10.45 41.59 12.12
CA ASN A 259 -10.88 42.61 13.10
C ASN A 259 -9.79 43.07 14.08
N LEU A 260 -8.55 42.64 13.91
CA LEU A 260 -7.44 43.06 14.78
C LEU A 260 -7.07 44.55 14.58
N SER A 261 -7.20 45.33 15.64
CA SER A 261 -6.65 46.69 15.77
C SER A 261 -5.52 46.71 16.80
N ALA A 262 -4.48 45.90 16.56
CA ALA A 262 -3.25 45.92 17.37
C ALA A 262 -2.04 46.42 16.54
N PRO A 263 -1.04 47.06 17.17
CA PRO A 263 0.21 47.44 16.50
C PRO A 263 0.87 46.19 15.88
N GLY A 264 1.22 46.25 14.59
CA GLY A 264 1.84 45.14 13.85
C GLY A 264 0.87 44.21 13.10
N VAL A 265 -0.44 44.43 13.21
CA VAL A 265 -1.45 43.64 12.46
C VAL A 265 -1.57 44.15 11.04
N PHE A 266 -1.48 43.23 10.08
CA PHE A 266 -1.69 43.48 8.67
C PHE A 266 -3.19 43.49 8.35
N LYS A 267 -3.72 44.64 7.95
CA LYS A 267 -5.05 44.80 7.38
C LYS A 267 -4.97 44.52 5.88
N THR A 268 -5.62 43.46 5.42
CA THR A 268 -5.64 43.15 3.98
C THR A 268 -6.39 44.21 3.18
N LEU A 269 -6.06 44.30 1.90
CA LEU A 269 -6.86 45.04 0.93
C LEU A 269 -8.29 44.48 0.84
N PRO A 270 -9.30 45.30 0.49
CA PRO A 270 -10.68 44.85 0.32
C PRO A 270 -10.83 43.65 -0.62
N GLU A 271 -10.04 43.61 -1.70
CA GLU A 271 -10.06 42.56 -2.73
C GLU A 271 -9.54 41.20 -2.21
N LEU A 272 -8.84 41.18 -1.08
CA LEU A 272 -8.32 39.98 -0.42
C LEU A 272 -9.20 39.50 0.74
N GLN A 273 -10.24 40.24 1.11
CA GLN A 273 -11.08 39.89 2.25
C GLN A 273 -11.96 38.67 1.93
N TYR A 274 -11.91 37.66 2.80
CA TYR A 274 -12.78 36.50 2.75
C TYR A 274 -13.47 36.29 4.11
N PRO A 275 -14.82 36.31 4.19
CA PRO A 275 -15.51 36.22 5.47
C PRO A 275 -15.32 34.84 6.11
N GLY A 276 -14.99 34.81 7.40
CA GLY A 276 -14.84 33.56 8.15
C GLY A 276 -13.62 32.74 7.73
N ALA A 277 -12.55 33.38 7.25
CA ALA A 277 -11.25 32.76 7.05
C ALA A 277 -10.12 33.72 7.46
N ASP A 278 -9.01 33.15 7.91
CA ASP A 278 -7.77 33.90 8.05
C ASP A 278 -7.09 34.04 6.70
N ILE A 279 -6.47 35.19 6.45
CA ILE A 279 -5.75 35.43 5.20
C ILE A 279 -4.26 35.35 5.49
N VAL A 280 -3.59 34.46 4.77
CA VAL A 280 -2.14 34.28 4.82
C VAL A 280 -1.57 34.73 3.49
N ILE A 281 -0.63 35.67 3.54
CA ILE A 281 0.12 36.08 2.35
C ILE A 281 1.56 35.60 2.50
N LYS A 282 2.04 34.90 1.48
CA LYS A 282 3.41 34.38 1.41
C LYS A 282 4.14 35.00 0.24
N LEU A 283 5.28 35.62 0.53
CA LEU A 283 6.22 36.07 -0.49
C LEU A 283 7.28 34.97 -0.69
N ILE A 284 7.42 34.54 -1.94
CA ILE A 284 8.39 33.51 -2.35
C ILE A 284 9.48 34.21 -3.14
N VAL A 285 10.66 34.30 -2.55
CA VAL A 285 11.83 34.93 -3.20
C VAL A 285 12.46 33.91 -4.14
N LEU A 286 12.54 34.26 -5.42
CA LEU A 286 12.92 33.33 -6.48
C LEU A 286 14.44 33.24 -6.70
N ASN A 287 15.21 34.12 -6.05
CA ASN A 287 16.67 34.21 -6.13
C ASN A 287 17.16 34.24 -7.60
N ASN A 288 18.47 34.11 -7.83
CA ASN A 288 19.04 34.09 -9.18
C ASN A 288 19.17 32.67 -9.72
N VAL A 289 18.07 31.90 -9.71
CA VAL A 289 18.04 30.53 -10.23
C VAL A 289 17.90 30.53 -11.76
N ALA A 290 18.74 29.74 -12.43
CA ALA A 290 18.75 29.59 -13.87
C ALA A 290 17.99 28.32 -14.31
N TYR A 291 17.13 28.46 -15.31
CA TYR A 291 16.32 27.37 -15.87
C TYR A 291 16.78 27.06 -17.30
N ARG A 292 16.77 25.78 -17.69
CA ARG A 292 17.15 25.36 -19.05
C ARG A 292 16.06 25.58 -20.10
N ASN A 293 14.81 25.63 -19.67
CA ASN A 293 13.63 25.83 -20.51
C ASN A 293 12.74 26.89 -19.88
N ALA A 294 11.85 27.51 -20.68
CA ALA A 294 10.82 28.40 -20.16
C ALA A 294 9.89 27.66 -19.19
N VAL A 295 9.53 28.32 -18.09
CA VAL A 295 8.70 27.75 -17.01
C VAL A 295 7.37 28.50 -16.95
N ASN A 296 6.27 27.80 -17.29
CA ASN A 296 4.90 28.32 -17.24
C ASN A 296 4.23 28.17 -15.86
N ASP A 297 4.93 27.65 -14.85
CA ASP A 297 4.41 27.52 -13.50
C ASP A 297 4.18 28.91 -12.87
N PRO A 298 2.96 29.26 -12.42
CA PRO A 298 2.68 30.59 -11.87
C PRO A 298 3.52 30.99 -10.64
N MET A 299 4.01 30.02 -9.85
CA MET A 299 4.87 30.25 -8.69
C MET A 299 6.31 30.55 -9.10
N PHE A 300 6.81 29.84 -10.12
CA PHE A 300 8.21 29.84 -10.57
C PHE A 300 8.39 30.35 -12.00
N ALA A 301 7.49 31.22 -12.46
CA ALA A 301 7.45 31.68 -13.85
C ALA A 301 8.81 32.24 -14.30
N ALA A 302 9.31 31.72 -15.42
CA ALA A 302 10.62 32.09 -15.97
C ALA A 302 10.59 32.04 -17.50
N HIS A 303 10.39 33.20 -18.12
CA HIS A 303 10.31 33.36 -19.58
C HIS A 303 11.39 34.30 -20.13
N LYS A 304 12.16 34.96 -19.25
CA LYS A 304 13.24 35.87 -19.66
C LYS A 304 14.48 35.08 -20.06
N GLU A 305 14.75 35.00 -21.36
CA GLU A 305 15.95 34.35 -21.87
C GLU A 305 17.22 35.17 -21.64
N TYR A 306 18.33 34.48 -21.41
CA TYR A 306 19.68 35.03 -21.40
C TYR A 306 20.68 33.97 -21.86
N THR A 307 21.74 34.40 -22.52
CA THR A 307 22.80 33.49 -22.96
C THR A 307 23.89 33.40 -21.91
N ALA A 308 24.20 32.19 -21.46
CA ALA A 308 25.34 31.91 -20.62
C ALA A 308 26.38 31.11 -21.41
N THR A 309 27.64 31.47 -21.25
CA THR A 309 28.75 30.69 -21.80
C THR A 309 29.07 29.55 -20.84
N ASP A 310 29.22 28.33 -21.37
CA ASP A 310 29.73 27.22 -20.58
C ASP A 310 31.12 27.58 -19.99
N SER A 311 31.40 27.10 -18.78
CA SER A 311 32.71 27.15 -18.12
C SER A 311 33.87 26.65 -19.00
N GLU A 312 33.58 25.81 -19.99
CA GLU A 312 34.56 25.31 -20.98
C GLU A 312 34.64 26.14 -22.28
N GLY A 313 33.96 27.30 -22.35
CA GLY A 313 34.18 28.33 -23.39
C GLY A 313 33.71 27.99 -24.81
N GLY A 314 33.03 26.87 -25.03
CA GLY A 314 32.72 26.37 -26.38
C GLY A 314 31.29 26.53 -26.88
N THR A 315 30.28 26.63 -26.00
CA THR A 315 28.87 26.68 -26.43
C THR A 315 28.06 27.74 -25.70
N ASN A 316 27.27 28.49 -26.46
CA ASN A 316 26.28 29.44 -25.95
C ASN A 316 25.05 28.65 -25.50
N LEU A 317 24.79 28.59 -24.20
CA LEU A 317 23.62 27.96 -23.62
C LEU A 317 22.53 29.02 -23.39
N THR A 318 21.38 28.85 -24.02
CA THR A 318 20.20 29.66 -23.70
C THR A 318 19.61 29.18 -22.38
N LEU A 319 19.53 30.09 -21.42
CA LEU A 319 18.94 29.88 -20.11
C LEU A 319 17.81 30.87 -19.89
N TYR A 320 16.91 30.55 -18.96
CA TYR A 320 15.78 31.38 -18.58
C TYR A 320 15.94 31.78 -17.12
N ARG A 321 15.60 33.03 -16.81
CA ARG A 321 15.54 33.54 -15.43
C ARG A 321 14.12 33.92 -15.09
N SER A 322 13.84 33.99 -13.79
CA SER A 322 12.49 34.34 -13.32
C SER A 322 12.01 35.69 -13.84
N ASP A 323 10.70 35.78 -14.08
CA ASP A 323 10.04 36.99 -14.56
C ASP A 323 10.03 38.11 -13.52
N SER A 324 10.06 37.77 -12.23
CA SER A 324 10.03 38.71 -11.11
C SER A 324 11.00 38.25 -10.00
N PRO A 325 11.60 39.16 -9.21
CA PRO A 325 12.43 38.78 -8.05
C PRO A 325 11.70 37.91 -7.01
N ALA A 326 10.38 38.04 -6.93
CA ALA A 326 9.52 37.21 -6.12
C ALA A 326 8.10 37.12 -6.66
N THR A 327 7.41 36.05 -6.26
CA THR A 327 5.98 35.81 -6.46
C THR A 327 5.25 35.83 -5.13
N VAL A 328 3.94 36.11 -5.17
CA VAL A 328 3.11 36.24 -3.97
C VAL A 328 1.97 35.23 -4.03
N THR A 329 1.83 34.42 -2.98
CA THR A 329 0.73 33.48 -2.80
C THR A 329 -0.19 33.98 -1.69
N GLY A 330 -1.48 34.07 -1.97
CA GLY A 330 -2.52 34.33 -0.98
C GLY A 330 -3.23 33.03 -0.64
N CYS A 331 -3.47 32.78 0.64
CA CYS A 331 -4.24 31.64 1.10
C CYS A 331 -5.34 32.07 2.06
N THR A 332 -6.50 31.44 1.97
CA THR A 332 -7.52 31.46 3.02
C THR A 332 -7.37 30.22 3.89
N GLU A 333 -7.39 30.38 5.21
CA GLU A 333 -7.39 29.28 6.17
C GLU A 333 -8.69 29.28 6.98
N GLN A 334 -9.36 28.13 6.99
CA GLN A 334 -10.56 27.91 7.78
C GLN A 334 -10.39 26.68 8.67
N TYR A 335 -10.92 26.80 9.88
CA TYR A 335 -10.88 25.80 10.92
C TYR A 335 -12.29 25.40 11.30
N GLN A 336 -12.50 24.10 11.50
CA GLN A 336 -13.77 23.54 11.92
C GLN A 336 -13.55 22.45 12.96
N PHE A 337 -14.34 22.49 14.02
CA PHE A 337 -14.32 21.51 15.10
C PHE A 337 -15.67 20.80 15.18
N CYS A 338 -15.66 19.49 15.35
CA CYS A 338 -16.87 18.68 15.47
C CYS A 338 -16.80 17.81 16.72
N PHE A 339 -17.84 17.87 17.54
CA PHE A 339 -17.99 17.08 18.75
C PHE A 339 -18.81 15.82 18.46
N GLY A 340 -18.40 14.67 18.98
CA GLY A 340 -19.10 13.40 18.81
C GLY A 340 -19.11 12.86 17.37
N SER A 341 -20.07 11.98 17.06
CA SER A 341 -20.22 11.34 15.74
C SER A 341 -20.72 12.34 14.70
N HIS A 342 -19.93 12.57 13.64
CA HIS A 342 -20.14 13.56 12.55
C HIS A 342 -21.38 13.33 11.66
N THR A 343 -22.38 12.60 12.14
CA THR A 343 -23.57 12.21 11.39
C THR A 343 -24.61 13.32 11.29
N ASN A 344 -24.55 14.36 12.15
CA ASN A 344 -25.48 15.49 12.14
C ASN A 344 -24.72 16.83 12.04
N ASN A 345 -25.20 17.74 11.18
CA ASN A 345 -24.62 19.08 11.00
C ASN A 345 -24.63 19.94 12.29
N ASP A 346 -25.46 19.58 13.27
CA ASP A 346 -25.63 20.32 14.53
C ASP A 346 -24.49 20.11 15.55
N THR A 347 -23.54 19.20 15.27
CA THR A 347 -22.43 18.91 16.20
C THR A 347 -21.10 19.53 15.78
N CYS A 348 -21.09 20.30 14.69
CA CYS A 348 -19.91 20.94 14.13
C CYS A 348 -20.02 22.47 14.23
N THR A 349 -18.90 23.14 14.51
CA THR A 349 -18.81 24.60 14.36
C THR A 349 -18.94 24.97 12.88
N SER A 350 -19.38 26.19 12.59
CA SER A 350 -19.20 26.74 11.23
C SER A 350 -17.70 26.87 10.94
N PRO A 351 -17.27 26.76 9.67
CA PRO A 351 -15.88 27.06 9.30
C PRO A 351 -15.59 28.53 9.59
N THR A 352 -14.60 28.80 10.44
CA THR A 352 -14.19 30.17 10.80
C THR A 352 -12.67 30.32 10.66
N GLY A 353 -12.21 31.57 10.58
CA GLY A 353 -10.82 31.90 10.85
C GLY A 353 -10.53 31.78 12.35
N PHE A 354 -9.36 32.26 12.76
CA PHE A 354 -8.95 32.38 14.15
C PHE A 354 -9.98 33.21 14.93
N VAL A 355 -10.40 32.69 16.08
CA VAL A 355 -11.44 33.30 16.91
C VAL A 355 -10.88 34.57 17.56
N GLU A 356 -11.32 35.74 17.09
CA GLU A 356 -10.78 37.07 17.48
C GLU A 356 -11.45 37.69 18.72
N ALA A 357 -12.67 37.29 19.07
CA ALA A 357 -13.38 37.86 20.20
C ALA A 357 -13.85 36.78 21.17
N LEU A 358 -13.49 37.06 22.40
CA LEU A 358 -13.78 36.34 23.60
C LEU A 358 -15.26 36.61 23.97
N PRO A 359 -16.16 35.62 23.98
CA PRO A 359 -17.54 35.81 24.43
C PRO A 359 -17.59 36.43 25.84
N GLY A 360 -18.73 37.00 26.26
CA GLY A 360 -18.81 37.76 27.53
C GLY A 360 -18.45 36.94 28.79
N ASP A 361 -18.45 35.62 28.69
CA ASP A 361 -18.01 34.64 29.69
C ASP A 361 -16.56 34.17 29.48
N GLN A 362 -15.79 34.80 28.58
CA GLN A 362 -14.47 34.31 28.25
C GLN A 362 -13.56 34.26 29.45
N TRP A 363 -13.63 35.18 30.41
CA TRP A 363 -12.76 35.08 31.59
C TRP A 363 -12.96 33.75 32.35
N ILE A 364 -14.16 33.14 32.26
CA ILE A 364 -14.46 31.80 32.76
C ILE A 364 -13.83 30.75 31.84
N GLN A 365 -13.97 30.90 30.52
CA GLN A 365 -13.34 30.02 29.53
C GLN A 365 -11.81 30.12 29.52
N GLU A 366 -11.24 31.27 29.89
CA GLU A 366 -9.82 31.53 30.07
C GLU A 366 -9.36 31.00 31.42
N LEU A 367 -10.14 31.07 32.50
CA LEU A 367 -9.80 30.35 33.73
C LEU A 367 -9.82 28.83 33.51
N GLN A 368 -10.82 28.32 32.80
CA GLN A 368 -10.87 26.92 32.38
C GLN A 368 -9.76 26.59 31.40
N GLY A 369 -9.43 27.52 30.51
CA GLY A 369 -8.38 27.46 29.50
C GLY A 369 -6.98 27.54 30.11
N TRP A 370 -6.76 28.34 31.14
CA TRP A 370 -5.53 28.45 31.91
C TRP A 370 -5.37 27.24 32.79
N ASN A 371 -6.44 26.76 33.42
CA ASN A 371 -6.41 25.47 34.07
C ASN A 371 -6.06 24.39 33.03
N SER A 372 -6.69 24.38 31.85
CA SER A 372 -6.38 23.49 30.73
C SER A 372 -4.94 23.64 30.21
N ILE A 373 -4.37 24.85 30.13
CA ILE A 373 -3.00 25.14 29.70
C ILE A 373 -2.00 24.80 30.80
N VAL A 374 -2.36 24.96 32.07
CA VAL A 374 -1.58 24.51 33.23
C VAL A 374 -1.59 22.98 33.27
N TRP A 375 -2.72 22.34 32.95
CA TRP A 375 -2.82 20.88 32.83
C TRP A 375 -2.14 20.35 31.57
N ALA A 376 -2.20 21.06 30.43
CA ALA A 376 -1.50 20.72 29.20
C ALA A 376 0.00 21.02 29.31
N GLY A 377 0.35 22.07 30.04
CA GLY A 377 1.71 22.41 30.46
C GLY A 377 2.23 21.37 31.45
N HIS A 378 1.41 20.87 32.37
CA HIS A 378 1.74 19.70 33.19
C HIS A 378 1.88 18.44 32.32
N GLN A 379 1.01 18.21 31.32
CA GLN A 379 1.15 17.11 30.37
C GLN A 379 2.44 17.22 29.54
N ALA A 380 2.83 18.43 29.15
CA ALA A 380 4.07 18.73 28.45
C ALA A 380 5.30 18.63 29.37
N LEU A 381 5.18 19.03 30.64
CA LEU A 381 6.24 18.91 31.65
C LEU A 381 6.45 17.46 32.07
N ILE A 382 5.38 16.67 32.09
CA ILE A 382 5.43 15.21 32.16
C ILE A 382 6.20 14.65 30.95
N ALA A 383 6.00 15.20 29.74
CA ALA A 383 6.78 14.82 28.56
C ALA A 383 8.25 15.31 28.60
N ASP A 384 8.51 16.51 29.09
CA ASP A 384 9.87 17.05 29.25
C ASP A 384 10.65 16.28 30.33
N TYR A 385 9.97 15.73 31.34
CA TYR A 385 10.53 14.83 32.34
C TYR A 385 11.11 13.55 31.71
N SER A 386 10.53 13.03 30.62
CA SER A 386 10.96 11.77 30.01
C SER A 386 12.11 11.91 29.01
N ILE A 387 12.26 13.06 28.35
CA ILE A 387 13.37 13.35 27.42
C ILE A 387 14.61 13.90 28.12
N GLY A 388 14.45 14.42 29.34
CA GLY A 388 15.51 15.08 30.09
C GLY A 388 15.53 16.59 29.85
N PRO A 389 15.52 17.42 30.89
CA PRO A 389 15.45 18.89 30.76
C PRO A 389 16.71 19.51 30.12
N THR A 390 17.80 18.74 30.01
CA THR A 390 19.04 19.13 29.33
C THR A 390 18.86 19.44 27.85
N ILE A 391 17.78 18.96 27.25
CA ILE A 391 17.44 19.21 25.84
C ILE A 391 16.96 20.65 25.60
N ARG A 392 16.34 21.29 26.60
CA ARG A 392 15.83 22.67 26.48
C ARG A 392 16.68 23.66 27.26
N ASP A 393 17.24 23.25 28.39
CA ASP A 393 18.19 24.03 29.17
C ASP A 393 19.48 23.23 29.42
N PRO A 394 20.59 23.56 28.73
CA PRO A 394 21.90 22.93 28.94
C PRO A 394 22.42 22.99 30.38
N LEU A 395 21.92 23.92 31.22
CA LEU A 395 22.33 24.10 32.62
C LEU A 395 21.50 23.28 33.62
N SER A 396 20.47 22.58 33.14
CA SER A 396 19.50 21.87 33.98
C SER A 396 20.04 20.68 34.79
N THR A 397 21.22 20.17 34.45
CA THR A 397 21.96 19.17 35.27
C THR A 397 22.22 19.65 36.69
N SER A 398 22.25 20.95 36.94
CA SER A 398 22.53 21.52 38.26
C SER A 398 21.32 21.56 39.21
N TYR A 399 20.10 21.49 38.69
CA TYR A 399 18.88 21.65 39.48
C TYR A 399 17.79 20.60 39.19
N VAL A 400 18.10 19.58 38.38
CA VAL A 400 17.19 18.48 38.06
C VAL A 400 17.69 17.21 38.71
N LEU A 401 16.83 16.62 39.53
CA LEU A 401 17.09 15.33 40.15
C LEU A 401 16.81 14.21 39.14
N PRO A 402 17.78 13.32 38.86
CA PRO A 402 17.52 12.17 38.02
C PRO A 402 16.49 11.23 38.68
N PRO A 403 15.67 10.52 37.91
CA PRO A 403 14.64 9.62 38.43
C PRO A 403 15.28 8.58 39.38
N SER A 404 14.93 8.68 40.65
CA SER A 404 15.61 7.96 41.75
C SER A 404 14.83 6.70 42.14
N ASN A 405 13.51 6.77 42.12
CA ASN A 405 12.63 5.68 42.50
C ASN A 405 12.08 4.90 41.28
N ASN A 406 11.57 3.69 41.54
CA ASN A 406 11.07 2.82 40.48
C ASN A 406 9.84 3.40 39.76
N ALA A 407 9.01 4.18 40.45
CA ALA A 407 7.81 4.79 39.87
C ALA A 407 8.15 5.88 38.84
N GLU A 408 9.13 6.74 39.15
CA GLU A 408 9.68 7.77 38.27
C GLU A 408 10.32 7.16 37.02
N LYS A 409 11.06 6.06 37.18
CA LYS A 409 11.64 5.31 36.05
C LYS A 409 10.56 4.66 35.19
N SER A 410 9.46 4.17 35.80
CA SER A 410 8.31 3.62 35.07
C SER A 410 7.57 4.67 34.24
N LEU A 411 7.51 5.93 34.70
CA LEU A 411 6.86 7.03 33.98
C LEU A 411 7.47 7.28 32.60
N CYS A 412 8.80 7.18 32.46
CA CYS A 412 9.49 7.32 31.18
C CYS A 412 9.08 6.25 30.14
N GLY A 413 8.61 5.08 30.60
CA GLY A 413 8.16 3.99 29.74
C GLY A 413 6.70 4.08 29.30
N MET A 414 5.92 5.00 29.86
CA MET A 414 4.47 5.12 29.65
C MET A 414 4.06 6.22 28.66
N GLN A 415 5.02 6.97 28.12
CA GLN A 415 4.75 8.13 27.27
C GLN A 415 4.92 7.79 25.79
N LYS A 416 3.97 8.27 24.96
CA LYS A 416 3.92 8.07 23.50
C LYS A 416 3.84 9.42 22.81
N MET A 417 4.71 9.64 21.82
CA MET A 417 4.70 10.86 20.99
C MET A 417 4.74 10.47 19.51
N ARG A 418 4.00 11.21 18.66
CA ARG A 418 3.97 10.96 17.21
C ARG A 418 5.21 11.58 16.56
N LYS A 419 6.01 10.76 15.87
CA LYS A 419 7.10 11.21 15.00
C LYS A 419 6.70 10.95 13.53
N PRO A 420 6.59 11.97 12.69
CA PRO A 420 6.36 11.77 11.26
C PRO A 420 7.63 11.19 10.61
N GLY A 421 7.51 10.03 9.98
CA GLY A 421 8.57 9.43 9.17
C GLY A 421 9.73 8.79 9.93
N GLY A 422 10.56 8.03 9.21
CA GLY A 422 11.77 7.36 9.70
C GLY A 422 11.53 6.06 10.47
N PHE A 423 10.36 5.86 11.05
CA PHE A 423 10.02 4.69 11.86
C PHE A 423 8.68 4.08 11.46
N MET A 424 8.53 2.77 11.68
CA MET A 424 7.30 2.02 11.47
C MET A 424 6.97 1.17 12.69
N ASN A 425 5.69 1.13 13.05
CA ASN A 425 5.15 0.29 14.11
C ASN A 425 4.54 -0.96 13.48
N ILE A 426 4.92 -2.14 13.98
CA ILE A 426 4.43 -3.44 13.49
C ILE A 426 3.71 -4.14 14.63
N ASN A 427 2.49 -4.61 14.36
CA ASN A 427 1.72 -5.39 15.34
C ASN A 427 2.33 -6.78 15.53
N VAL A 428 2.78 -7.08 16.75
CA VAL A 428 3.47 -8.33 17.10
C VAL A 428 2.53 -9.51 17.09
N PHE A 429 1.31 -9.33 17.61
CA PHE A 429 0.30 -10.37 17.61
C PHE A 429 -0.01 -10.82 16.18
N GLY A 430 -0.29 -9.87 15.28
CA GLY A 430 -0.54 -10.15 13.87
C GLY A 430 0.66 -10.82 13.18
N LEU A 431 1.87 -10.35 13.46
CA LEU A 431 3.11 -10.92 12.92
C LEU A 431 3.28 -12.40 13.34
N ILE A 432 3.20 -12.69 14.64
CA ILE A 432 3.38 -14.05 15.16
C ILE A 432 2.25 -14.96 14.69
N PHE A 433 1.00 -14.49 14.72
CA PHE A 433 -0.17 -15.26 14.31
C PHE A 433 -0.03 -15.77 12.87
N ILE A 434 0.33 -14.89 11.94
CA ILE A 434 0.50 -15.26 10.53
C ILE A 434 1.66 -16.24 10.37
N ILE A 435 2.82 -15.97 10.99
CA ILE A 435 3.99 -16.85 10.89
C ILE A 435 3.66 -18.24 11.44
N VAL A 436 3.07 -18.33 12.63
CA VAL A 436 2.75 -19.60 13.28
C VAL A 436 1.74 -20.38 12.45
N ILE A 437 0.63 -19.75 12.04
CA ILE A 437 -0.40 -20.44 11.26
C ILE A 437 0.14 -20.92 9.92
N SER A 438 0.88 -20.08 9.19
CA SER A 438 1.48 -20.48 7.91
C SER A 438 2.40 -21.68 8.09
N ASN A 439 3.29 -21.67 9.11
CA ASN A 439 4.19 -22.79 9.36
C ASN A 439 3.43 -24.06 9.77
N VAL A 440 2.42 -23.95 10.65
CA VAL A 440 1.60 -25.10 11.06
C VAL A 440 0.91 -25.72 9.85
N VAL A 441 0.26 -24.90 9.01
CA VAL A 441 -0.43 -25.39 7.80
C VAL A 441 0.55 -26.06 6.84
N THR A 442 1.71 -25.46 6.60
CA THR A 442 2.77 -26.04 5.76
C THR A 442 3.27 -27.38 6.30
N ILE A 443 3.57 -27.46 7.61
CA ILE A 443 4.06 -28.69 8.23
C ILE A 443 2.99 -29.78 8.14
N VAL A 444 1.72 -29.44 8.41
CA VAL A 444 0.62 -30.39 8.31
C VAL A 444 0.51 -30.92 6.88
N ASP A 445 0.50 -30.08 5.86
CA ASP A 445 0.41 -30.52 4.45
C ASP A 445 1.58 -31.46 4.07
N LEU A 446 2.82 -31.08 4.40
CA LEU A 446 4.01 -31.87 4.07
C LEU A 446 4.11 -33.20 4.81
N THR A 447 3.54 -33.29 6.02
CA THR A 447 3.65 -34.49 6.87
C THR A 447 2.41 -35.37 6.84
N LEU A 448 1.26 -34.87 6.36
CA LEU A 448 -0.05 -35.55 6.43
C LEU A 448 0.02 -36.97 5.86
N LEU A 449 0.50 -37.13 4.64
CA LEU A 449 0.53 -38.43 3.96
C LEU A 449 1.48 -39.42 4.64
N ARG A 450 2.67 -38.95 5.06
CA ARG A 450 3.63 -39.77 5.81
C ARG A 450 3.08 -40.18 7.17
N PHE A 451 2.43 -39.27 7.88
CA PHE A 451 1.82 -39.54 9.18
C PHE A 451 0.71 -40.59 9.05
N ILE A 452 -0.19 -40.45 8.08
CA ILE A 452 -1.25 -41.42 7.83
C ILE A 452 -0.65 -42.79 7.46
N ALA A 453 0.39 -42.84 6.62
CA ALA A 453 1.06 -44.08 6.26
C ALA A 453 1.71 -44.79 7.47
N VAL A 454 2.38 -44.04 8.34
CA VAL A 454 2.97 -44.57 9.58
C VAL A 454 1.87 -45.09 10.52
N VAL A 455 0.77 -44.34 10.69
CA VAL A 455 -0.37 -44.77 11.51
C VAL A 455 -1.03 -46.04 10.93
N LYS A 456 -1.16 -46.15 9.60
CA LYS A 456 -1.64 -47.36 8.91
C LYS A 456 -0.77 -48.56 9.26
N LYS A 457 0.56 -48.41 9.18
CA LYS A 457 1.54 -49.48 9.50
C LYS A 457 1.50 -49.89 10.97
N ILE A 458 1.38 -48.94 11.89
CA ILE A 458 1.35 -49.20 13.34
C ILE A 458 0.03 -49.84 13.77
N LYS A 459 -1.10 -49.28 13.34
CA LYS A 459 -2.44 -49.72 13.78
C LYS A 459 -3.03 -50.84 12.94
N LYS A 460 -2.40 -51.23 11.82
CA LYS A 460 -2.92 -52.20 10.84
C LYS A 460 -4.39 -51.94 10.46
N PHE A 461 -4.78 -50.67 10.40
CA PHE A 461 -6.15 -50.30 10.05
C PHE A 461 -6.26 -50.07 8.55
N ASP A 462 -7.34 -50.54 7.96
CA ASP A 462 -7.57 -50.44 6.53
C ASP A 462 -8.23 -49.09 6.17
N SER A 463 -7.69 -48.38 5.18
CA SER A 463 -8.15 -47.05 4.80
C SER A 463 -8.42 -46.97 3.30
N PRO A 464 -9.60 -47.43 2.83
CA PRO A 464 -9.92 -47.55 1.40
C PRO A 464 -9.85 -46.22 0.64
N ARG A 465 -10.07 -45.10 1.34
CA ARG A 465 -10.01 -43.76 0.74
C ARG A 465 -8.57 -43.30 0.48
N LEU A 466 -7.64 -43.66 1.36
CA LEU A 466 -6.22 -43.37 1.18
C LEU A 466 -5.64 -44.23 0.06
N ASP A 467 -6.02 -45.50 -0.01
CA ASP A 467 -5.51 -46.40 -1.04
C ASP A 467 -5.97 -45.91 -2.42
N ARG A 468 -7.19 -45.37 -2.54
CA ARG A 468 -7.64 -44.69 -3.76
C ARG A 468 -6.79 -43.46 -4.11
N TRP A 469 -6.45 -42.63 -3.12
CA TRP A 469 -5.57 -41.49 -3.32
C TRP A 469 -4.18 -41.91 -3.84
N VAL A 470 -3.65 -43.03 -3.34
CA VAL A 470 -2.37 -43.60 -3.81
C VAL A 470 -2.52 -44.14 -5.24
N GLN A 471 -3.59 -44.90 -5.52
CA GLN A 471 -3.85 -45.50 -6.83
C GLN A 471 -4.12 -44.47 -7.95
N ASP A 472 -4.73 -43.33 -7.63
CA ASP A 472 -4.93 -42.22 -8.56
C ASP A 472 -3.62 -41.41 -8.79
N GLY A 473 -2.52 -41.75 -8.09
CA GLY A 473 -1.22 -41.12 -8.24
C GLY A 473 -0.52 -41.46 -9.57
N LEU A 474 0.33 -40.54 -10.04
CA LEU A 474 1.01 -40.66 -11.34
C LEU A 474 1.78 -41.98 -11.50
N PHE A 475 2.56 -42.38 -10.48
CA PHE A 475 3.35 -43.62 -10.53
C PHE A 475 2.48 -44.87 -10.54
N HIS A 476 1.32 -44.86 -9.89
CA HIS A 476 0.38 -45.97 -9.96
C HIS A 476 -0.35 -46.02 -11.31
N LEU A 477 -0.67 -44.87 -11.91
CA LEU A 477 -1.20 -44.84 -13.28
C LEU A 477 -0.19 -45.40 -14.28
N GLN A 478 1.09 -45.09 -14.13
CA GLN A 478 2.16 -45.67 -14.92
C GLN A 478 2.26 -47.19 -14.69
N ARG A 479 2.26 -47.64 -13.44
CA ARG A 479 2.23 -49.07 -13.08
C ARG A 479 1.07 -49.79 -13.77
N HIS A 480 -0.15 -49.28 -13.65
CA HIS A 480 -1.34 -49.89 -14.26
C HIS A 480 -1.23 -49.96 -15.78
N ALA A 481 -0.59 -48.97 -16.42
CA ALA A 481 -0.33 -49.02 -17.86
C ALA A 481 0.62 -50.18 -18.22
N TYR A 482 1.73 -50.37 -17.50
CA TYR A 482 2.65 -51.50 -17.73
C TYR A 482 2.02 -52.85 -17.39
N GLU A 483 1.27 -52.95 -16.28
CA GLU A 483 0.55 -54.17 -15.89
C GLU A 483 -0.49 -54.57 -16.93
N ALA A 484 -1.13 -53.60 -17.62
CA ALA A 484 -2.07 -53.89 -18.70
C ALA A 484 -1.40 -54.53 -19.93
N TYR A 485 -0.10 -54.30 -20.13
CA TYR A 485 0.72 -54.97 -21.14
C TYR A 485 1.38 -56.26 -20.62
N GLY A 486 1.09 -56.67 -19.39
CA GLY A 486 1.68 -57.86 -18.76
C GLY A 486 3.13 -57.67 -18.32
N GLU A 487 3.61 -56.43 -18.22
CA GLU A 487 5.00 -56.11 -17.92
C GLU A 487 5.23 -55.83 -16.43
N GLY A 488 6.25 -56.49 -15.86
CA GLY A 488 6.77 -56.24 -14.51
C GLY A 488 5.98 -56.88 -13.36
N LYS A 489 6.71 -57.40 -12.36
CA LYS A 489 6.13 -57.78 -11.05
C LYS A 489 6.38 -56.65 -10.06
N TRP A 490 5.29 -56.00 -9.64
CA TRP A 490 5.33 -54.85 -8.74
C TRP A 490 5.12 -55.27 -7.28
N GLU A 491 5.88 -54.66 -6.38
CA GLU A 491 5.70 -54.72 -4.94
C GLU A 491 5.28 -53.34 -4.38
N ASP A 492 5.02 -53.26 -3.08
CA ASP A 492 4.65 -52.01 -2.41
C ASP A 492 3.42 -51.29 -2.99
N LEU A 493 2.39 -52.07 -3.37
CA LEU A 493 1.16 -51.60 -4.04
C LEU A 493 0.32 -50.57 -3.26
N THR A 494 0.64 -50.32 -1.99
CA THR A 494 -0.03 -49.35 -1.12
C THR A 494 0.86 -48.16 -0.74
N SER A 495 2.12 -48.16 -1.17
CA SER A 495 3.07 -47.05 -1.01
C SER A 495 2.90 -46.03 -2.13
N GLU A 496 3.32 -44.77 -1.95
CA GLU A 496 3.16 -43.74 -3.00
C GLU A 496 3.95 -44.01 -4.29
N VAL A 497 5.08 -44.72 -4.15
CA VAL A 497 5.96 -45.09 -5.25
C VAL A 497 6.03 -46.61 -5.27
N PRO A 498 5.40 -47.29 -6.25
CA PRO A 498 5.52 -48.73 -6.40
C PRO A 498 6.90 -49.07 -6.99
N THR A 499 7.49 -50.16 -6.51
CA THR A 499 8.78 -50.67 -6.98
C THR A 499 8.60 -52.04 -7.63
N THR A 500 9.58 -52.46 -8.44
CA THR A 500 9.63 -53.81 -8.97
C THR A 500 10.39 -54.72 -8.01
N VAL A 501 9.98 -55.99 -7.95
CA VAL A 501 10.63 -57.00 -7.08
C VAL A 501 12.10 -57.20 -7.45
N GLU A 502 12.40 -57.09 -8.75
CA GLU A 502 13.75 -57.21 -9.31
C GLU A 502 14.01 -56.03 -10.25
N GLN A 503 15.27 -55.80 -10.59
CA GLN A 503 15.65 -54.80 -11.59
C GLN A 503 15.22 -55.28 -12.99
N THR A 504 14.04 -54.86 -13.43
CA THR A 504 13.47 -55.20 -14.74
C THR A 504 13.58 -54.03 -15.71
N GLU A 505 14.06 -54.29 -16.93
CA GLU A 505 14.02 -53.31 -18.02
C GLU A 505 12.63 -53.29 -18.65
N PHE A 506 12.05 -52.10 -18.83
CA PHE A 506 10.74 -51.91 -19.43
C PHE A 506 10.87 -51.28 -20.82
N PRO A 507 10.20 -51.83 -21.86
CA PRO A 507 10.10 -51.14 -23.14
C PRO A 507 9.23 -49.87 -23.03
N ASP A 508 9.39 -48.93 -23.94
CA ASP A 508 8.50 -47.75 -24.02
C ASP A 508 7.06 -48.18 -24.32
N LEU A 509 6.09 -47.52 -23.67
CA LEU A 509 4.68 -47.79 -23.91
C LEU A 509 4.29 -47.43 -25.36
N PRO A 510 3.56 -48.30 -26.08
CA PRO A 510 3.26 -48.08 -27.48
C PRO A 510 2.31 -46.90 -27.69
N LEU A 511 2.55 -46.10 -28.73
CA LEU A 511 1.74 -44.91 -29.07
C LEU A 511 0.31 -45.25 -29.53
N ARG A 512 0.05 -46.50 -29.92
CA ARG A 512 -1.28 -47.01 -30.27
C ARG A 512 -1.48 -48.39 -29.65
N PRO A 513 -2.63 -48.67 -29.00
CA PRO A 513 -2.93 -50.01 -28.52
C PRO A 513 -3.05 -50.97 -29.70
N THR A 514 -2.22 -52.01 -29.77
CA THR A 514 -2.43 -53.14 -30.68
C THR A 514 -3.35 -54.13 -29.98
N HIS A 515 -4.47 -54.49 -30.63
CA HIS A 515 -5.49 -55.39 -30.07
C HIS A 515 -4.95 -56.75 -29.61
N ASP A 516 -3.77 -57.16 -30.09
CA ASP A 516 -3.11 -58.43 -29.75
C ASP A 516 -2.30 -58.42 -28.45
N SER A 517 -2.06 -57.25 -27.84
CA SER A 517 -1.20 -57.09 -26.66
C SER A 517 -1.95 -56.96 -25.33
N LEU A 518 -3.28 -56.85 -25.35
CA LEU A 518 -4.10 -56.87 -24.15
C LEU A 518 -4.38 -58.33 -23.75
N PRO A 519 -4.23 -58.73 -22.48
CA PRO A 519 -4.56 -60.07 -22.05
C PRO A 519 -6.02 -60.38 -22.39
N LYS A 520 -6.25 -61.43 -23.20
CA LYS A 520 -7.59 -61.97 -23.44
C LYS A 520 -8.15 -62.36 -22.07
N SER A 521 -9.32 -61.83 -21.72
CA SER A 521 -10.02 -62.23 -20.50
C SER A 521 -10.19 -63.75 -20.54
N GLU A 522 -9.53 -64.47 -19.64
CA GLU A 522 -9.85 -65.87 -19.40
C GLU A 522 -11.32 -65.94 -18.95
N ASP A 523 -12.14 -66.61 -19.76
CA ASP A 523 -13.47 -67.04 -19.41
C ASP A 523 -13.41 -67.85 -18.10
N LYS A 524 -13.69 -67.20 -16.98
CA LYS A 524 -14.23 -67.89 -15.80
C LYS A 524 -15.73 -67.68 -15.83
N GLY A 525 -16.40 -68.75 -16.25
CA GLY A 525 -17.82 -68.78 -16.51
C GLY A 525 -18.72 -68.47 -15.33
N SER A 526 -20.00 -68.35 -15.69
CA SER A 526 -21.18 -68.18 -14.84
C SER A 526 -21.31 -66.80 -14.22
N TRP A 527 -21.99 -65.88 -14.91
CA TRP A 527 -23.41 -65.58 -14.68
C TRP A 527 -23.95 -64.84 -15.92
N ALA A 528 -24.68 -65.56 -16.77
CA ALA A 528 -25.46 -64.95 -17.83
C ALA A 528 -26.73 -64.33 -17.22
N HIS A 529 -26.96 -63.03 -17.44
CA HIS A 529 -28.31 -62.49 -17.61
C HIS A 529 -28.28 -61.20 -18.44
N HIS A 530 -28.91 -61.29 -19.61
CA HIS A 530 -29.59 -60.26 -20.40
C HIS A 530 -28.99 -58.85 -20.46
N VAL A 531 -28.34 -58.50 -21.58
CA VAL A 531 -28.67 -57.28 -22.33
C VAL A 531 -28.59 -57.58 -23.82
N GLU A 532 -29.69 -57.28 -24.49
CA GLU A 532 -29.98 -57.41 -25.91
C GLU A 532 -29.03 -56.56 -26.77
N VAL A 533 -28.43 -57.20 -27.78
CA VAL A 533 -27.57 -56.53 -28.76
C VAL A 533 -28.46 -55.79 -29.75
N LEU A 534 -28.55 -54.46 -29.63
CA LEU A 534 -29.04 -53.60 -30.71
C LEU A 534 -27.92 -53.41 -31.73
N GLN A 535 -28.02 -54.07 -32.87
CA GLN A 535 -27.28 -53.72 -34.09
C GLN A 535 -27.79 -52.37 -34.61
N PRO A 536 -26.92 -51.44 -35.03
CA PRO A 536 -27.31 -50.37 -35.93
C PRO A 536 -27.19 -50.83 -37.38
N GLU A 537 -28.27 -50.61 -38.11
CA GLU A 537 -28.43 -50.82 -39.55
C GLU A 537 -27.38 -50.06 -40.38
N THR A 538 -26.97 -50.72 -41.45
CA THR A 538 -26.29 -50.13 -42.60
C THR A 538 -27.23 -49.18 -43.34
N SER A 539 -26.83 -47.92 -43.53
CA SER A 539 -27.22 -47.16 -44.72
C SER A 539 -26.10 -46.20 -45.14
N THR A 540 -25.61 -46.47 -46.34
CA THR A 540 -24.76 -45.64 -47.19
C THR A 540 -25.33 -44.24 -47.39
N ASP A 541 -24.48 -43.21 -47.30
CA ASP A 541 -24.39 -42.25 -48.39
C ASP A 541 -23.04 -41.53 -48.39
N ASP A 542 -22.41 -41.58 -49.55
CA ASP A 542 -21.15 -40.96 -49.93
C ASP A 542 -21.33 -39.44 -50.10
N THR A 543 -20.42 -38.65 -49.55
CA THR A 543 -19.94 -37.44 -50.24
C THR A 543 -18.60 -37.00 -49.64
N THR A 544 -17.64 -36.89 -50.53
CA THR A 544 -16.24 -36.51 -50.35
C THR A 544 -16.09 -35.04 -49.94
N LEU A 545 -15.22 -34.75 -48.94
CA LEU A 545 -14.19 -33.68 -48.99
C LEU A 545 -13.43 -33.50 -47.65
N GLN A 546 -12.10 -33.60 -47.77
CA GLN A 546 -11.03 -32.98 -46.98
C GLN A 546 -10.83 -33.34 -45.49
N GLN A 547 -9.80 -34.16 -45.26
CA GLN A 547 -9.05 -34.25 -44.02
C GLN A 547 -8.53 -32.87 -43.59
N SER A 548 -8.94 -32.40 -42.41
CA SER A 548 -8.27 -31.34 -41.68
C SER A 548 -7.70 -31.91 -40.38
N THR A 549 -6.39 -31.76 -40.20
CA THR A 549 -5.64 -32.13 -39.00
C THR A 549 -5.74 -31.01 -37.95
N PRO A 550 -5.93 -31.31 -36.65
CA PRO A 550 -5.79 -30.31 -35.60
C PRO A 550 -4.46 -30.53 -34.84
N TRP A 551 -3.36 -29.99 -35.40
CA TRP A 551 -2.07 -29.83 -34.68
C TRP A 551 -1.33 -28.50 -34.97
N SER A 552 -1.99 -27.49 -35.51
CA SER A 552 -1.33 -26.24 -35.94
C SER A 552 -1.53 -25.02 -35.02
N MET A 553 -1.74 -25.19 -33.71
CA MET A 553 -1.84 -24.03 -32.79
C MET A 553 -0.79 -23.97 -31.65
N GLN A 554 0.15 -24.90 -31.58
CA GLN A 554 1.29 -24.83 -30.65
C GLN A 554 2.65 -24.50 -31.31
N ALA A 555 2.72 -24.43 -32.64
CA ALA A 555 3.96 -24.10 -33.35
C ALA A 555 4.13 -22.60 -33.67
N GLU A 556 3.08 -21.79 -33.58
CA GLU A 556 3.11 -20.37 -34.00
C GLU A 556 3.35 -19.38 -32.85
N ILE A 557 3.23 -19.82 -31.59
CA ILE A 557 3.54 -18.98 -30.41
C ILE A 557 5.03 -19.07 -30.02
N THR A 558 5.69 -20.19 -30.33
CA THR A 558 7.11 -20.40 -30.01
C THR A 558 8.06 -19.71 -31.00
N GLN A 559 7.61 -19.34 -32.21
CA GLN A 559 8.42 -18.55 -33.15
C GLN A 559 8.35 -17.02 -32.93
N LEU A 560 7.33 -16.51 -32.24
CA LEU A 560 7.26 -15.08 -31.89
C LEU A 560 8.06 -14.72 -30.63
N GLN A 561 8.37 -15.68 -29.75
CA GLN A 561 9.25 -15.45 -28.58
C GLN A 561 10.75 -15.67 -28.86
N HIS A 562 11.13 -16.25 -30.01
CA HIS A 562 12.54 -16.44 -30.37
C HIS A 562 13.12 -15.29 -31.21
N ASN A 563 12.28 -14.45 -31.84
CA ASN A 563 12.72 -13.30 -32.64
C ASN A 563 12.82 -11.97 -31.86
N GLU A 564 12.35 -11.89 -30.62
CA GLU A 564 12.55 -10.69 -29.76
C GLU A 564 13.76 -10.82 -28.80
N GLY A 565 14.40 -11.99 -28.74
CA GLY A 565 15.61 -12.23 -27.93
C GLY A 565 16.95 -12.02 -28.66
N ALA A 566 16.93 -11.73 -29.97
CA ALA A 566 18.13 -11.71 -30.82
C ALA A 566 18.52 -10.30 -31.34
N GLN A 567 18.14 -9.23 -30.62
CA GLN A 567 18.56 -7.86 -30.95
C GLN A 567 19.21 -7.06 -29.80
N ALA A 568 19.62 -7.73 -28.72
CA ALA A 568 20.30 -7.08 -27.60
C ALA A 568 21.55 -7.83 -27.11
N SER A 569 22.44 -8.24 -28.02
CA SER A 569 23.83 -8.56 -27.66
C SER A 569 24.78 -8.54 -28.87
N SER A 570 25.08 -7.36 -29.40
CA SER A 570 26.33 -7.14 -30.12
C SER A 570 26.84 -5.73 -29.87
N GLY A 571 28.09 -5.62 -29.40
CA GLY A 571 28.81 -4.34 -29.39
C GLY A 571 29.41 -3.88 -28.06
N ALA A 572 30.27 -4.68 -27.42
CA ALA A 572 31.39 -4.13 -26.63
C ALA A 572 32.45 -5.19 -26.23
N ARG A 573 33.51 -5.38 -27.05
CA ARG A 573 34.91 -5.44 -26.54
C ARG A 573 36.00 -5.42 -27.65
N LYS A 574 36.72 -4.28 -27.68
CA LYS A 574 38.18 -4.02 -27.76
C LYS A 574 39.10 -4.73 -28.78
N SER A 575 39.85 -3.92 -29.55
CA SER A 575 41.34 -3.78 -29.53
C SER A 575 41.75 -2.69 -30.55
N THR A 576 42.34 -1.54 -30.16
CA THR A 576 43.78 -1.19 -30.16
C THR A 576 44.58 -1.43 -31.46
N HIS A 577 45.32 -0.37 -31.83
CA HIS A 577 46.43 -0.21 -32.80
C HIS A 577 46.07 0.09 -34.26
N GLU A 578 46.12 1.37 -34.65
CA GLU A 578 47.30 2.05 -35.23
C GLU A 578 47.27 3.55 -34.90
#